data_AF-A0A9P6BA28-F1
#
_entry.id   AF-A0A9P6BA28-F1
#
_cell.length_a   1.000
_cell.length_b   1.000
_cell.length_c   1.000
_cell.angle_alpha   90.00
_cell.angle_beta   90.00
_cell.angle_gamma   90.00
#
_symmetry.space_group_name_H-M   'P 1'
#
loop_
_entity.id
_entity.type
_entity.pdbx_description
1 polymer ?
#
loop_
_entity_poly.entity_id
_entity_poly.type
_entity_poly.pdbx_seq_one_letter_code
_entity_poly.pdbx_strand_id
1 'polypeptide(L)'
;MLGIGGQLHVLRPRCLGSLVVTGRRHFSEDQAAEITAWMRNMKDFRKLEEDRIDLNRVHQLFVTLPSRDGSTGGPVVKPKMGDTLPLGHHLILFPPIVPGHQLHEDGTDSTYAAPPFLTRRMWAGGASISIRKTPSRLDKMCKQLKQLSNSVGVAVTERRSHVFLPPRSESSRPVRKVVQFFDPTLSHFSFAFVPTPAMLFRFSALTFNAHMIHLDPEFCRKVDGHPERLVHGPLTAMMLLELMTKHTSPSQTISSYSYRAMNPLVVGKPVTLHGTWSRGKETVRLTAVDHLGQEGMTADVRFEPRPSGIEQ
;
A
#
# COMPACT_ATOMS: atom_id res chain seq x y z
N MET A 1 18.84 -7.58 -5.08
CA MET A 1 18.25 -6.23 -4.95
C MET A 1 17.90 -5.68 -6.33
N LEU A 2 16.97 -4.73 -6.42
CA LEU A 2 16.54 -4.10 -7.67
C LEU A 2 17.43 -2.88 -7.97
N GLY A 3 18.11 -2.83 -9.13
CA GLY A 3 18.97 -1.69 -9.51
C GLY A 3 18.26 -0.70 -10.44
N ILE A 4 18.51 0.59 -10.26
CA ILE A 4 17.98 1.64 -11.17
C ILE A 4 18.57 1.47 -12.56
N GLY A 5 17.71 1.47 -13.58
CA GLY A 5 18.04 1.18 -14.98
C GLY A 5 17.76 -0.24 -15.43
N GLY A 6 17.43 -1.15 -14.50
CA GLY A 6 17.11 -2.55 -14.82
C GLY A 6 15.73 -2.73 -15.46
N GLN A 7 15.63 -3.71 -16.37
CA GLN A 7 14.35 -4.26 -16.84
C GLN A 7 13.82 -5.26 -15.83
N LEU A 8 12.50 -5.20 -15.58
CA LEU A 8 11.81 -6.11 -14.69
C LEU A 8 10.63 -6.74 -15.37
N HIS A 9 10.39 -7.99 -15.00
CA HIS A 9 9.15 -8.68 -15.29
C HIS A 9 8.36 -8.81 -13.99
N VAL A 10 7.08 -8.49 -14.02
CA VAL A 10 6.15 -8.89 -12.97
C VAL A 10 5.28 -10.01 -13.49
N LEU A 11 5.40 -11.17 -12.87
CA LEU A 11 4.31 -12.13 -12.94
C LEU A 11 3.31 -11.72 -11.86
N ARG A 12 2.04 -11.57 -12.22
CA ARG A 12 0.95 -11.43 -11.25
C ARG A 12 0.28 -12.79 -11.03
N PRO A 13 0.88 -13.71 -10.26
CA PRO A 13 0.25 -15.00 -10.02
C PRO A 13 -0.99 -14.83 -9.14
N ARG A 14 -1.99 -15.68 -9.39
CA ARG A 14 -3.09 -16.11 -8.49
C ARG A 14 -3.66 -15.09 -7.51
N CYS A 15 -4.98 -14.85 -7.61
CA CYS A 15 -5.71 -14.43 -6.42
C CYS A 15 -5.79 -15.57 -5.40
N LEU A 16 -5.05 -15.47 -4.28
CA LEU A 16 -4.98 -16.50 -3.23
C LEU A 16 -6.19 -16.49 -2.27
N GLY A 17 -7.29 -15.81 -2.62
CA GLY A 17 -8.46 -15.65 -1.77
C GLY A 17 -9.31 -16.92 -1.69
N SER A 18 -9.46 -17.47 -0.49
CA SER A 18 -10.59 -18.34 -0.14
C SER A 18 -11.80 -17.48 0.25
N LEU A 19 -13.00 -17.97 -0.07
CA LEU A 19 -14.27 -17.37 0.35
C LEU A 19 -14.31 -17.31 1.88
N VAL A 20 -14.26 -16.10 2.43
CA VAL A 20 -14.77 -15.85 3.77
C VAL A 20 -15.85 -14.77 3.60
N VAL A 21 -17.03 -15.22 3.18
CA VAL A 21 -18.26 -14.42 3.34
C VAL A 21 -18.60 -14.47 4.82
N THR A 22 -17.95 -13.66 5.63
CA THR A 22 -18.42 -13.38 6.99
C THR A 22 -19.38 -12.21 6.89
N GLY A 23 -20.62 -12.42 7.32
CA GLY A 23 -21.62 -11.37 7.35
C GLY A 23 -22.64 -11.55 6.24
N ARG A 24 -23.78 -12.15 6.61
CA ARG A 24 -25.04 -11.93 5.91
C ARG A 24 -25.35 -10.43 5.98
N ARG A 25 -24.96 -9.65 4.97
CA ARG A 25 -25.61 -8.39 4.63
C ARG A 25 -26.05 -8.48 3.17
N HIS A 26 -27.37 -8.51 2.95
CA HIS A 26 -28.12 -7.98 1.81
C HIS A 26 -27.43 -8.03 0.42
N PHE A 27 -27.01 -9.20 -0.06
CA PHE A 27 -26.83 -9.42 -1.50
C PHE A 27 -27.91 -10.38 -1.96
N SER A 28 -28.51 -10.12 -3.12
CA SER A 28 -29.39 -11.10 -3.75
C SER A 28 -28.60 -12.37 -4.10
N GLU A 29 -29.30 -13.47 -4.37
CA GLU A 29 -28.67 -14.71 -4.82
C GLU A 29 -27.85 -14.49 -6.10
N ASP A 30 -28.37 -13.72 -7.05
CA ASP A 30 -27.67 -13.35 -8.28
C ASP A 30 -26.37 -12.59 -8.01
N GLN A 31 -26.40 -11.60 -7.11
CA GLN A 31 -25.21 -10.84 -6.73
C GLN A 31 -24.17 -11.74 -6.04
N ALA A 32 -24.61 -12.67 -5.20
CA ALA A 32 -23.70 -13.63 -4.56
C ALA A 32 -23.07 -14.60 -5.59
N ALA A 33 -23.83 -15.03 -6.58
CA ALA A 33 -23.35 -15.85 -7.69
C ALA A 33 -22.32 -15.08 -8.55
N GLU A 34 -22.59 -13.82 -8.90
CA GLU A 34 -21.68 -12.99 -9.69
C GLU A 34 -20.34 -12.75 -8.97
N ILE A 35 -20.37 -12.46 -7.67
CA ILE A 35 -19.14 -12.34 -6.85
C ILE A 35 -18.35 -13.65 -6.87
N THR A 36 -19.03 -14.78 -6.74
CA THR A 36 -18.38 -16.10 -6.70
C THR A 36 -17.72 -16.42 -8.05
N ALA A 37 -18.42 -16.17 -9.15
CA ALA A 37 -17.91 -16.33 -10.50
C ALA A 37 -16.70 -15.42 -10.76
N TRP A 38 -16.82 -14.13 -10.40
CA TRP A 38 -15.72 -13.18 -10.48
C TRP A 38 -14.49 -13.65 -9.68
N MET A 39 -14.66 -14.04 -8.41
CA MET A 39 -13.56 -14.54 -7.59
C MET A 39 -12.89 -15.78 -8.18
N ARG A 40 -13.67 -16.68 -8.82
CA ARG A 40 -13.12 -17.84 -9.54
C ARG A 40 -12.24 -17.38 -10.70
N ASN A 41 -12.73 -16.48 -11.54
CA ASN A 41 -11.97 -15.94 -12.67
C ASN A 41 -10.68 -15.25 -12.20
N MET A 42 -10.74 -14.48 -11.11
CA MET A 42 -9.58 -13.81 -10.52
C MET A 42 -8.52 -14.79 -9.97
N LYS A 43 -8.92 -15.99 -9.48
CA LYS A 43 -7.96 -17.02 -9.03
C LYS A 43 -7.07 -17.50 -10.18
N ASP A 44 -7.64 -17.62 -11.37
CA ASP A 44 -6.94 -18.17 -12.54
C ASP A 44 -6.28 -17.09 -13.38
N PHE A 45 -6.68 -15.83 -13.21
CA PHE A 45 -6.06 -14.69 -13.87
C PHE A 45 -4.53 -14.64 -13.63
N ARG A 46 -3.78 -14.55 -14.73
CA ARG A 46 -2.34 -14.31 -14.76
C ARG A 46 -2.08 -13.17 -15.73
N LYS A 47 -1.25 -12.23 -15.33
CA LYS A 47 -0.73 -11.20 -16.22
C LYS A 47 0.78 -11.14 -16.04
N LEU A 48 1.51 -11.33 -17.14
CA LEU A 48 2.92 -10.98 -17.22
C LEU A 48 2.98 -9.56 -17.76
N GLU A 49 3.71 -8.69 -17.08
CA GLU A 49 3.99 -7.34 -17.57
C GLU A 49 5.45 -7.03 -17.40
N GLU A 50 5.91 -6.08 -18.20
CA GLU A 50 7.26 -5.54 -18.14
C GLU A 50 7.18 -4.08 -17.73
N ASP A 51 8.13 -3.67 -16.89
CA ASP A 51 8.35 -2.27 -16.52
C ASP A 51 9.86 -2.09 -16.36
N ARG A 52 10.31 -0.84 -16.47
CA ARG A 52 11.70 -0.47 -16.29
C ARG A 52 11.83 0.41 -15.07
N ILE A 53 12.88 0.19 -14.27
CA ILE A 53 13.22 1.13 -13.21
C ILE A 53 13.85 2.37 -13.84
N ASP A 54 12.99 3.30 -14.24
CA ASP A 54 13.39 4.54 -14.88
C ASP A 54 13.94 5.55 -13.86
N LEU A 55 15.14 6.08 -14.12
CA LEU A 55 15.82 7.02 -13.22
C LEU A 55 15.00 8.28 -12.98
N ASN A 56 14.36 8.82 -14.03
CA ASN A 56 13.57 10.04 -13.90
C ASN A 56 12.33 9.78 -13.03
N ARG A 57 11.65 8.64 -13.23
CA ARG A 57 10.51 8.24 -12.38
C ARG A 57 10.89 8.03 -10.92
N VAL A 58 12.06 7.42 -10.65
CA VAL A 58 12.58 7.27 -9.28
C VAL A 58 12.93 8.64 -8.68
N HIS A 59 13.55 9.53 -9.45
CA HIS A 59 13.87 10.88 -8.99
C HIS A 59 12.60 11.70 -8.66
N GLN A 60 11.57 11.61 -9.51
CA GLN A 60 10.26 12.21 -9.25
C GLN A 60 9.62 11.68 -7.96
N LEU A 61 9.73 10.37 -7.69
CA LEU A 61 9.30 9.79 -6.42
C LEU A 61 10.10 10.39 -5.25
N PHE A 62 11.43 10.45 -5.33
CA PHE A 62 12.27 10.98 -4.25
C PHE A 62 11.84 12.39 -3.84
N VAL A 63 11.62 13.30 -4.79
CA VAL A 63 11.18 14.68 -4.50
C VAL A 63 9.67 14.81 -4.22
N THR A 64 8.92 13.70 -4.24
CA THR A 64 7.54 13.62 -3.78
C THR A 64 7.45 13.21 -2.30
N LEU A 65 8.47 12.51 -1.79
CA LEU A 65 8.47 12.01 -0.41
C LEU A 65 9.06 13.07 0.54
N PRO A 66 8.33 13.47 1.60
CA PRO A 66 8.83 14.46 2.57
C PRO A 66 10.06 13.95 3.35
N SER A 67 10.30 12.65 3.36
CA SER A 67 11.52 12.07 3.93
C SER A 67 12.78 12.38 3.11
N ARG A 68 12.66 12.90 1.89
CA ARG A 68 13.75 13.02 0.90
C ARG A 68 13.79 14.34 0.13
N ASP A 69 12.70 15.13 0.15
CA ASP A 69 12.57 16.39 -0.59
C ASP A 69 13.30 17.59 0.06
N GLY A 70 14.02 17.35 1.16
CA GLY A 70 14.77 18.37 1.90
C GLY A 70 13.94 19.22 2.85
N SER A 71 12.61 19.03 2.89
CA SER A 71 11.72 19.78 3.81
C SER A 71 12.04 19.57 5.28
N THR A 72 12.73 18.48 5.62
CA THR A 72 13.17 18.17 6.99
C THR A 72 14.65 18.48 7.26
N GLY A 73 15.26 19.39 6.48
CA GLY A 73 16.62 19.89 6.70
C GLY A 73 17.76 18.96 6.24
N GLY A 74 17.43 17.83 5.63
CA GLY A 74 18.42 16.94 4.99
C GLY A 74 18.71 17.35 3.54
N PRO A 75 19.85 16.92 2.95
CA PRO A 75 20.12 17.19 1.54
C PRO A 75 19.17 16.43 0.64
N VAL A 76 18.74 17.05 -0.45
CA VAL A 76 18.04 16.37 -1.55
C VAL A 76 19.06 15.52 -2.30
N VAL A 77 19.05 14.21 -2.05
CA VAL A 77 19.96 13.26 -2.72
C VAL A 77 19.31 12.78 -4.00
N LYS A 78 19.86 13.18 -5.15
CA LYS A 78 19.42 12.70 -6.46
C LYS A 78 19.87 11.25 -6.67
N PRO A 79 18.96 10.32 -7.04
CA PRO A 79 19.35 8.95 -7.37
C PRO A 79 20.22 8.90 -8.63
N LYS A 80 20.98 7.83 -8.80
CA LYS A 80 21.84 7.56 -9.95
C LYS A 80 21.55 6.19 -10.56
N MET A 81 21.91 6.02 -11.84
CA MET A 81 21.88 4.69 -12.46
C MET A 81 22.79 3.73 -11.69
N GLY A 82 22.33 2.50 -11.50
CA GLY A 82 23.04 1.49 -10.71
C GLY A 82 22.80 1.54 -9.20
N ASP A 83 22.23 2.63 -8.66
CA ASP A 83 21.83 2.66 -7.26
C ASP A 83 20.79 1.56 -6.98
N THR A 84 20.83 1.01 -5.77
CA THR A 84 19.78 0.13 -5.28
C THR A 84 18.48 0.91 -5.11
N LEU A 85 17.39 0.39 -5.70
CA LEU A 85 16.05 0.92 -5.49
C LEU A 85 15.65 0.74 -4.02
N PRO A 86 15.29 1.82 -3.29
CA PRO A 86 14.93 1.71 -1.89
C PRO A 86 13.69 0.83 -1.66
N LEU A 87 13.60 0.27 -0.45
CA LEU A 87 12.49 -0.60 -0.08
C LEU A 87 11.15 0.13 -0.16
N GLY A 88 10.13 -0.57 -0.66
CA GLY A 88 8.80 0.01 -0.91
C GLY A 88 8.69 0.82 -2.20
N HIS A 89 9.79 1.32 -2.79
CA HIS A 89 9.70 2.16 -4.01
C HIS A 89 9.21 1.37 -5.23
N HIS A 90 9.33 0.04 -5.22
CA HIS A 90 8.70 -0.82 -6.23
C HIS A 90 7.16 -0.68 -6.31
N LEU A 91 6.51 -0.06 -5.31
CA LEU A 91 5.06 0.16 -5.31
C LEU A 91 4.59 1.10 -6.42
N ILE A 92 5.47 1.95 -6.97
CA ILE A 92 5.13 2.75 -8.16
C ILE A 92 5.23 1.94 -9.44
N LEU A 93 5.93 0.80 -9.44
CA LEU A 93 6.17 -0.07 -10.60
C LEU A 93 4.92 -0.86 -11.01
N PHE A 94 4.83 -1.15 -12.30
CA PHE A 94 3.74 -1.87 -12.94
C PHE A 94 2.37 -1.21 -12.67
N PRO A 95 2.23 0.10 -12.98
CA PRO A 95 0.94 0.77 -12.94
C PRO A 95 -0.05 0.09 -13.91
N PRO A 96 -1.36 0.10 -13.62
CA PRO A 96 -2.35 -0.35 -14.58
C PRO A 96 -2.47 0.67 -15.72
N ILE A 97 -1.79 0.42 -16.84
CA ILE A 97 -1.87 1.29 -18.02
C ILE A 97 -3.16 0.99 -18.77
N VAL A 98 -4.21 1.76 -18.48
CA VAL A 98 -5.55 1.62 -19.04
C VAL A 98 -5.97 2.97 -19.67
N PRO A 99 -6.52 2.99 -20.90
CA PRO A 99 -7.02 4.22 -21.52
C PRO A 99 -8.11 4.90 -20.67
N GLY A 100 -8.17 6.23 -20.70
CA GLY A 100 -9.11 7.00 -19.88
C GLY A 100 -10.59 6.60 -20.06
N HIS A 101 -11.02 6.24 -21.27
CA HIS A 101 -12.40 5.81 -21.55
C HIS A 101 -12.77 4.44 -20.96
N GLN A 102 -11.79 3.68 -20.44
CA GLN A 102 -12.00 2.38 -19.78
C GLN A 102 -11.90 2.48 -18.26
N LEU A 103 -11.67 3.69 -17.71
CA LEU A 103 -11.72 3.92 -16.27
C LEU A 103 -13.17 3.87 -15.79
N HIS A 104 -13.35 3.43 -14.55
CA HIS A 104 -14.62 3.57 -13.85
C HIS A 104 -14.92 5.04 -13.57
N GLU A 105 -16.18 5.33 -13.23
CA GLU A 105 -16.65 6.69 -12.90
C GLU A 105 -15.83 7.34 -11.76
N ASP A 106 -15.35 6.54 -10.81
CA ASP A 106 -14.49 6.99 -9.71
C ASP A 106 -12.99 7.06 -10.07
N GLY A 107 -12.66 6.90 -11.35
CA GLY A 107 -11.30 6.95 -11.89
C GLY A 107 -10.45 5.70 -11.63
N THR A 108 -11.01 4.63 -11.06
CA THR A 108 -10.27 3.37 -10.87
C THR A 108 -10.08 2.60 -12.17
N ASP A 109 -8.97 1.87 -12.25
CA ASP A 109 -8.67 0.99 -13.38
C ASP A 109 -9.53 -0.28 -13.38
N SER A 110 -9.82 -0.80 -14.57
CA SER A 110 -10.67 -1.97 -14.77
C SER A 110 -9.94 -3.32 -14.68
N THR A 111 -8.62 -3.35 -14.50
CA THR A 111 -7.80 -4.59 -14.53
C THR A 111 -8.21 -5.59 -13.44
N TYR A 112 -8.72 -5.10 -12.30
CA TYR A 112 -9.22 -5.91 -11.18
C TYR A 112 -10.63 -5.48 -10.78
N ALA A 113 -11.43 -5.03 -11.75
CA ALA A 113 -12.80 -4.57 -11.51
C ALA A 113 -13.61 -5.67 -10.83
N ALA A 114 -14.26 -5.33 -9.71
CA ALA A 114 -15.28 -6.17 -9.10
C ALA A 114 -16.60 -6.06 -9.91
N PRO A 115 -17.59 -6.92 -9.64
CA PRO A 115 -18.94 -6.75 -10.17
C PRO A 115 -19.44 -5.30 -10.03
N PRO A 116 -20.23 -4.78 -10.99
CA PRO A 116 -20.55 -3.35 -11.10
C PRO A 116 -21.34 -2.78 -9.92
N PHE A 117 -21.95 -3.62 -9.08
CA PHE A 117 -22.60 -3.20 -7.84
C PHE A 117 -21.64 -3.05 -6.65
N LEU A 118 -20.34 -3.32 -6.84
CA LEU A 118 -19.26 -3.10 -5.87
C LEU A 118 -18.31 -2.00 -6.39
N THR A 119 -18.84 -0.80 -6.55
CA THR A 119 -18.14 0.33 -7.19
C THR A 119 -17.02 0.94 -6.36
N ARG A 120 -17.02 0.75 -5.03
CA ARG A 120 -16.03 1.38 -4.15
C ARG A 120 -14.88 0.42 -3.90
N ARG A 121 -13.64 0.85 -4.18
CA ARG A 121 -12.43 0.05 -4.04
C ARG A 121 -11.49 0.67 -3.01
N MET A 122 -11.11 -0.11 -1.99
CA MET A 122 -10.20 0.35 -0.94
C MET A 122 -8.96 -0.53 -0.84
N TRP A 123 -7.81 0.10 -0.58
CA TRP A 123 -6.57 -0.58 -0.25
C TRP A 123 -6.56 -0.95 1.24
N ALA A 124 -6.74 -2.23 1.56
CA ALA A 124 -6.91 -2.67 2.95
C ALA A 124 -5.61 -3.15 3.61
N GLY A 125 -4.59 -3.49 2.82
CA GLY A 125 -3.30 -3.91 3.34
C GLY A 125 -2.49 -4.72 2.35
N GLY A 126 -1.38 -5.26 2.83
CA GLY A 126 -0.51 -6.10 2.03
C GLY A 126 0.58 -6.74 2.87
N ALA A 127 1.29 -7.67 2.27
CA ALA A 127 2.46 -8.29 2.85
C ALA A 127 3.46 -8.60 1.74
N SER A 128 4.71 -8.16 1.88
CA SER A 128 5.81 -8.82 1.19
C SER A 128 6.05 -10.16 1.89
N ILE A 129 5.82 -11.26 1.18
CA ILE A 129 5.86 -12.60 1.76
C ILE A 129 7.26 -13.17 1.57
N SER A 130 7.97 -13.41 2.67
CA SER A 130 8.64 -14.70 2.88
C SER A 130 7.63 -15.65 3.53
N ILE A 131 7.57 -16.87 3.02
CA ILE A 131 6.47 -17.84 3.18
C ILE A 131 6.14 -18.08 4.66
N ARG A 132 4.88 -17.84 5.06
CA ARG A 132 4.11 -18.70 5.99
C ARG A 132 2.64 -18.31 6.02
N LYS A 133 1.78 -19.34 5.99
CA LYS A 133 0.32 -19.28 6.06
C LYS A 133 -0.12 -18.92 7.48
N THR A 134 -0.94 -17.89 7.62
CA THR A 134 -1.96 -17.83 8.67
C THR A 134 -3.20 -17.13 8.14
N PRO A 135 -4.41 -17.67 8.38
CA PRO A 135 -5.66 -17.01 8.04
C PRO A 135 -6.14 -16.17 9.23
N SER A 136 -6.66 -14.99 8.96
CA SER A 136 -7.55 -14.30 9.88
C SER A 136 -8.67 -13.60 9.11
N ARG A 137 -9.84 -13.58 9.75
CA ARG A 137 -11.19 -13.29 9.25
C ARG A 137 -11.39 -11.88 8.68
N LEU A 138 -12.45 -11.77 7.89
CA LEU A 138 -13.37 -10.65 7.60
C LEU A 138 -13.33 -9.97 6.22
N ASP A 139 -14.52 -10.01 5.60
CA ASP A 139 -15.13 -9.27 4.48
C ASP A 139 -14.46 -9.36 3.09
N LYS A 140 -15.27 -9.09 2.04
CA LYS A 140 -15.05 -9.41 0.61
C LYS A 140 -13.73 -8.84 0.07
N MET A 141 -12.66 -9.61 0.23
CA MET A 141 -11.29 -9.19 -0.02
C MET A 141 -10.69 -9.95 -1.21
N CYS A 142 -10.15 -9.21 -2.17
CA CYS A 142 -9.34 -9.76 -3.25
C CYS A 142 -7.86 -9.65 -2.87
N LYS A 143 -7.15 -10.79 -2.89
CA LYS A 143 -5.69 -10.83 -2.68
C LYS A 143 -5.00 -10.91 -4.02
N GLN A 144 -4.07 -10.02 -4.33
CA GLN A 144 -3.28 -10.03 -5.56
C GLN A 144 -1.83 -10.38 -5.21
N LEU A 145 -1.23 -11.38 -5.85
CA LEU A 145 0.20 -11.69 -5.70
C LEU A 145 0.97 -11.15 -6.91
N LYS A 146 2.12 -10.52 -6.66
CA LYS A 146 3.05 -9.99 -7.64
C LYS A 146 4.44 -10.54 -7.33
N GLN A 147 5.12 -11.04 -8.35
CA GLN A 147 6.51 -11.48 -8.27
C GLN A 147 7.32 -10.64 -9.25
N LEU A 148 8.16 -9.76 -8.71
CA LEU A 148 9.04 -8.90 -9.49
C LEU A 148 10.38 -9.61 -9.63
N SER A 149 10.80 -9.84 -10.85
CA SER A 149 12.04 -10.54 -11.19
C SER A 149 12.87 -9.77 -12.21
N ASN A 150 14.18 -9.98 -12.17
CA ASN A 150 15.13 -9.56 -13.20
C ASN A 150 15.91 -10.78 -13.70
N SER A 151 16.97 -10.55 -14.50
CA SER A 151 17.86 -11.59 -15.00
C SER A 151 18.56 -12.43 -13.93
N VAL A 152 18.61 -11.97 -12.68
CA VAL A 152 19.26 -12.65 -11.55
C VAL A 152 18.25 -13.51 -10.76
N GLY A 153 16.95 -13.23 -10.87
CA GLY A 153 15.89 -13.98 -10.22
C GLY A 153 14.80 -13.09 -9.62
N VAL A 154 13.98 -13.68 -8.73
CA VAL A 154 12.89 -12.97 -8.04
C VAL A 154 13.48 -12.04 -6.97
N ALA A 155 13.23 -10.74 -7.10
CA ALA A 155 13.70 -9.73 -6.17
C ALA A 155 12.64 -9.36 -5.11
N VAL A 156 11.36 -9.37 -5.47
CA VAL A 156 10.25 -9.05 -4.55
C VAL A 156 9.06 -9.96 -4.82
N THR A 157 8.48 -10.53 -3.76
CA THR A 157 7.16 -11.14 -3.79
C THR A 157 6.22 -10.35 -2.91
N GLU A 158 5.16 -9.80 -3.50
CA GLU A 158 4.21 -8.91 -2.84
C GLU A 158 2.79 -9.46 -2.94
N ARG A 159 2.09 -9.55 -1.81
CA ARG A 159 0.66 -9.83 -1.75
C ARG A 159 -0.10 -8.58 -1.31
N ARG A 160 -0.99 -8.05 -2.15
CA ARG A 160 -1.87 -6.91 -1.85
C ARG A 160 -3.27 -7.39 -1.51
N SER A 161 -3.99 -6.66 -0.66
CA SER A 161 -5.39 -6.91 -0.30
C SER A 161 -6.24 -5.69 -0.65
N HIS A 162 -7.22 -5.88 -1.53
CA HIS A 162 -8.23 -4.88 -1.86
C HIS A 162 -9.58 -5.30 -1.29
N VAL A 163 -10.35 -4.32 -0.82
CA VAL A 163 -11.73 -4.49 -0.38
C VAL A 163 -12.65 -3.78 -1.36
N PHE A 164 -13.72 -4.46 -1.76
CA PHE A 164 -14.72 -3.91 -2.67
C PHE A 164 -16.05 -3.78 -1.94
N LEU A 165 -16.64 -2.60 -2.01
CA LEU A 165 -17.84 -2.22 -1.26
C LEU A 165 -18.92 -1.69 -2.22
N PRO A 166 -20.20 -1.89 -1.89
CA PRO A 166 -21.28 -1.25 -2.62
C PRO A 166 -21.22 0.28 -2.49
N PRO A 167 -21.88 1.03 -3.39
CA PRO A 167 -22.07 2.47 -3.24
C PRO A 167 -22.58 2.85 -1.86
N ARG A 168 -22.26 4.06 -1.38
CA ARG A 168 -22.89 4.60 -0.18
C ARG A 168 -24.30 5.07 -0.53
N SER A 169 -25.29 4.68 0.26
CA SER A 169 -26.61 5.31 0.25
C SER A 169 -26.61 6.56 1.12
N GLU A 170 -27.53 7.50 0.89
CA GLU A 170 -27.74 8.65 1.79
C GLU A 170 -28.09 8.22 3.23
N SER A 171 -28.74 7.06 3.37
CA SER A 171 -29.03 6.41 4.65
C SER A 171 -27.85 5.61 5.24
N SER A 172 -26.69 5.61 4.58
CA SER A 172 -25.55 4.80 5.01
C SER A 172 -24.98 5.34 6.32
N ARG A 173 -24.83 4.45 7.30
CA ARG A 173 -24.17 4.80 8.56
C ARG A 173 -22.75 5.32 8.28
N PRO A 174 -22.27 6.30 9.07
CA PRO A 174 -20.89 6.76 8.96
C PRO A 174 -19.92 5.59 9.08
N VAL A 175 -18.78 5.67 8.39
CA VAL A 175 -17.75 4.62 8.44
C VAL A 175 -17.37 4.42 9.90
N ARG A 176 -17.54 3.20 10.40
CA ARG A 176 -17.14 2.85 11.76
C ARG A 176 -15.61 2.92 11.82
N LYS A 177 -15.06 3.95 12.46
CA LYS A 177 -13.63 4.02 12.75
C LYS A 177 -13.25 2.86 13.67
N VAL A 178 -12.14 2.18 13.39
CA VAL A 178 -11.53 1.27 14.35
C VAL A 178 -10.76 2.17 15.30
N VAL A 179 -11.38 2.53 16.42
CA VAL A 179 -10.79 3.47 17.38
C VAL A 179 -9.75 2.75 18.22
N GLN A 180 -8.58 2.53 17.63
CA GLN A 180 -7.36 2.16 18.33
C GLN A 180 -6.46 3.40 18.36
N PHE A 181 -6.19 3.88 19.57
CA PHE A 181 -5.26 4.99 19.78
C PHE A 181 -3.86 4.44 19.98
N PHE A 182 -2.88 5.12 19.40
CA PHE A 182 -1.48 4.81 19.62
C PHE A 182 -1.02 5.40 20.95
N ASP A 183 -0.18 4.65 21.69
CA ASP A 183 0.52 5.16 22.87
C ASP A 183 1.89 5.73 22.45
N PRO A 184 2.08 7.07 22.49
CA PRO A 184 3.33 7.69 22.07
C PRO A 184 4.56 7.25 22.88
N THR A 185 4.36 6.77 24.12
CA THR A 185 5.47 6.34 25.00
C THR A 185 6.16 5.07 24.49
N LEU A 186 5.50 4.31 23.59
CA LEU A 186 6.07 3.13 22.94
C LEU A 186 7.02 3.47 21.77
N SER A 187 7.07 4.74 21.36
CA SER A 187 7.82 5.17 20.18
C SER A 187 9.31 5.27 20.46
N HIS A 188 10.15 4.50 19.77
CA HIS A 188 11.61 4.65 19.83
C HIS A 188 12.14 5.65 18.80
N PHE A 189 11.46 5.77 17.66
CA PHE A 189 11.78 6.73 16.61
C PHE A 189 10.51 7.14 15.87
N SER A 190 10.50 8.34 15.29
CA SER A 190 9.31 8.86 14.62
C SER A 190 9.66 9.85 13.51
N PHE A 191 8.69 10.09 12.62
CA PHE A 191 8.75 11.09 11.56
C PHE A 191 7.35 11.65 11.31
N ALA A 192 7.20 12.98 11.38
CA ALA A 192 5.94 13.65 11.12
C ALA A 192 5.95 14.37 9.78
N PHE A 193 4.81 14.40 9.09
CA PHE A 193 4.60 15.18 7.87
C PHE A 193 3.13 15.54 7.70
N VAL A 194 2.85 16.50 6.82
CA VAL A 194 1.48 16.87 6.43
C VAL A 194 1.27 16.48 4.97
N PRO A 195 0.39 15.50 4.67
CA PRO A 195 0.06 15.17 3.28
C PRO A 195 -0.61 16.37 2.60
N THR A 196 -0.12 16.75 1.43
CA THR A 196 -0.65 17.88 0.65
C THR A 196 -1.36 17.40 -0.61
N PRO A 197 -2.27 18.21 -1.20
CA PRO A 197 -2.87 17.90 -2.50
C PRO A 197 -1.81 17.63 -3.59
N ALA A 198 -0.74 18.43 -3.61
CA ALA A 198 0.34 18.28 -4.59
C ALA A 198 1.11 16.96 -4.43
N MET A 199 1.37 16.53 -3.18
CA MET A 199 1.99 15.24 -2.89
C MET A 199 1.13 14.08 -3.40
N LEU A 200 -0.18 14.11 -3.13
CA LEU A 200 -1.11 13.08 -3.60
C LEU A 200 -1.21 13.07 -5.12
N PHE A 201 -1.32 14.23 -5.78
CA PHE A 201 -1.33 14.32 -7.24
C PHE A 201 -0.08 13.70 -7.87
N ARG A 202 1.11 14.07 -7.38
CA ARG A 202 2.38 13.52 -7.86
C ARG A 202 2.44 12.01 -7.69
N PHE A 203 2.01 11.50 -6.53
CA PHE A 203 1.99 10.06 -6.27
C PHE A 203 0.95 9.32 -7.15
N SER A 204 -0.22 9.91 -7.37
CA SER A 204 -1.22 9.40 -8.32
C SER A 204 -0.66 9.34 -9.74
N ALA A 205 0.06 10.35 -10.20
CA ALA A 205 0.70 10.33 -11.51
C ALA A 205 1.78 9.23 -11.61
N LEU A 206 2.63 9.09 -10.59
CA LEU A 206 3.69 8.05 -10.53
C LEU A 206 3.15 6.62 -10.54
N THR A 207 1.95 6.42 -10.00
CA THR A 207 1.27 5.12 -9.90
C THR A 207 0.20 4.92 -10.97
N PHE A 208 0.02 5.91 -11.87
CA PHE A 208 -1.06 5.98 -12.86
C PHE A 208 -2.45 5.68 -12.24
N ASN A 209 -2.68 6.24 -11.06
CA ASN A 209 -3.87 6.00 -10.26
C ASN A 209 -4.74 7.27 -10.20
N ALA A 210 -5.76 7.31 -11.05
CA ALA A 210 -6.70 8.42 -11.16
C ALA A 210 -7.90 8.33 -10.20
N HIS A 211 -7.83 7.48 -9.17
CA HIS A 211 -8.95 7.28 -8.25
C HIS A 211 -9.33 8.58 -7.53
N MET A 212 -10.59 9.00 -7.69
CA MET A 212 -11.13 10.28 -7.26
C MET A 212 -10.98 10.53 -5.75
N ILE A 213 -10.93 9.49 -4.92
CA ILE A 213 -10.71 9.63 -3.47
C ILE A 213 -9.36 10.29 -3.13
N HIS A 214 -8.42 10.36 -4.08
CA HIS A 214 -7.12 11.00 -3.92
C HIS A 214 -7.04 12.38 -4.61
N LEU A 215 -8.00 12.71 -5.48
CA LEU A 215 -7.91 13.84 -6.41
C LEU A 215 -8.97 14.91 -6.14
N ASP A 216 -10.21 14.49 -5.91
CA ASP A 216 -11.36 15.37 -5.85
C ASP A 216 -11.97 15.41 -4.43
N PRO A 217 -11.85 16.55 -3.73
CA PRO A 217 -12.42 16.70 -2.39
C PRO A 217 -13.96 16.69 -2.38
N GLU A 218 -14.62 17.10 -3.47
CA GLU A 218 -16.08 17.08 -3.58
C GLU A 218 -16.59 15.65 -3.76
N PHE A 219 -15.94 14.85 -4.60
CA PHE A 219 -16.22 13.42 -4.72
C PHE A 219 -16.08 12.72 -3.36
N CYS A 220 -14.98 12.99 -2.63
CA CYS A 220 -14.79 12.45 -1.29
C CYS A 220 -15.95 12.77 -0.36
N ARG A 221 -16.38 14.04 -0.30
CA ARG A 221 -17.45 14.47 0.60
C ARG A 221 -18.82 13.94 0.21
N LYS A 222 -19.19 14.09 -1.06
CA LYS A 222 -20.55 13.88 -1.55
C LYS A 222 -20.83 12.44 -1.98
N VAL A 223 -19.83 11.73 -2.49
CA VAL A 223 -20.00 10.37 -3.04
C VAL A 223 -19.42 9.34 -2.09
N ASP A 224 -18.15 9.49 -1.73
CA ASP A 224 -17.46 8.47 -0.93
C ASP A 224 -17.64 8.66 0.58
N GLY A 225 -18.15 9.81 1.04
CA GLY A 225 -18.47 10.14 2.44
C GLY A 225 -17.25 10.28 3.37
N HIS A 226 -16.13 10.76 2.84
CA HIS A 226 -14.94 11.16 3.59
C HIS A 226 -14.84 12.70 3.68
N PRO A 227 -14.33 13.26 4.79
CA PRO A 227 -14.31 14.71 4.98
C PRO A 227 -13.40 15.43 3.96
N GLU A 228 -12.40 14.73 3.44
CA GLU A 228 -11.40 15.25 2.52
C GLU A 228 -10.72 14.07 1.78
N ARG A 229 -9.88 14.36 0.78
CA ARG A 229 -9.09 13.36 0.04
C ARG A 229 -8.27 12.49 0.96
N LEU A 230 -8.22 11.21 0.60
CA LEU A 230 -7.54 10.17 1.35
C LEU A 230 -6.09 10.02 0.87
N VAL A 231 -5.18 9.81 1.80
CA VAL A 231 -3.79 9.44 1.48
C VAL A 231 -3.76 8.00 0.97
N HIS A 232 -3.00 7.73 -0.09
CA HIS A 232 -2.91 6.39 -0.66
C HIS A 232 -2.35 5.39 0.36
N GLY A 233 -3.01 4.24 0.51
CA GLY A 233 -2.48 3.11 1.27
C GLY A 233 -1.03 2.73 0.91
N PRO A 234 -0.67 2.57 -0.38
CA PRO A 234 0.72 2.27 -0.76
C PRO A 234 1.71 3.40 -0.44
N LEU A 235 1.29 4.67 -0.45
CA LEU A 235 2.14 5.79 -0.03
C LEU A 235 2.44 5.69 1.47
N THR A 236 1.42 5.44 2.30
CA THR A 236 1.61 5.23 3.75
C THR A 236 2.49 4.03 4.05
N ALA A 237 2.29 2.90 3.35
CA ALA A 237 3.12 1.71 3.51
C ALA A 237 4.60 1.96 3.13
N MET A 238 4.83 2.66 2.02
CA MET A 238 6.18 3.07 1.60
C MET A 238 6.83 4.00 2.62
N MET A 239 6.10 4.98 3.13
CA MET A 239 6.60 5.93 4.12
C MET A 239 6.99 5.26 5.45
N LEU A 240 6.26 4.21 5.87
CA LEU A 240 6.65 3.41 7.05
C LEU A 240 7.99 2.68 6.81
N LEU A 241 8.20 2.11 5.62
CA LEU A 241 9.50 1.52 5.25
C LEU A 241 10.61 2.58 5.18
N GLU A 242 10.34 3.75 4.63
CA GLU A 242 11.29 4.87 4.60
C GLU A 242 11.73 5.28 6.01
N LEU A 243 10.79 5.38 6.96
CA LEU A 243 11.12 5.62 8.36
C LEU A 243 12.05 4.53 8.89
N MET A 244 11.67 3.27 8.75
CA MET A 244 12.45 2.15 9.29
C MET A 244 13.86 2.10 8.68
N THR A 245 14.02 2.27 7.37
CA THR A 245 15.32 2.22 6.70
C THR A 245 16.28 3.31 7.21
N LYS A 246 15.78 4.48 7.60
CA LYS A 246 16.60 5.54 8.23
C LYS A 246 17.13 5.16 9.62
N HIS A 247 16.51 4.19 10.28
CA HIS A 247 16.82 3.77 11.64
C HIS A 247 17.37 2.33 11.71
N THR A 248 17.77 1.76 10.58
CA THR A 248 18.40 0.43 10.49
C THR A 248 19.73 0.48 9.78
N SER A 249 20.63 -0.44 10.13
CA SER A 249 21.91 -0.58 9.41
C SER A 249 21.67 -1.07 7.98
N PRO A 250 22.43 -0.58 6.98
CA PRO A 250 22.42 -1.12 5.62
C PRO A 250 22.72 -2.62 5.54
N SER A 251 23.38 -3.19 6.55
CA SER A 251 23.68 -4.64 6.63
C SER A 251 22.50 -5.50 7.10
N GLN A 252 21.42 -4.90 7.61
CA GLN A 252 20.24 -5.66 8.04
C GLN A 252 19.31 -5.94 6.86
N THR A 253 19.15 -7.23 6.54
CA THR A 253 18.20 -7.67 5.51
C THR A 253 16.83 -7.88 6.11
N ILE A 254 15.78 -7.40 5.43
CA ILE A 254 14.38 -7.65 5.82
C ILE A 254 13.94 -8.99 5.26
N SER A 255 13.46 -9.87 6.14
CA SER A 255 12.85 -11.14 5.78
C SER A 255 11.36 -11.02 5.46
N SER A 256 10.65 -10.07 6.09
CA SER A 256 9.23 -9.82 5.80
C SER A 256 8.76 -8.43 6.23
N TYR A 257 7.77 -7.90 5.50
CA TYR A 257 7.06 -6.68 5.83
C TYR A 257 5.56 -6.86 5.59
N SER A 258 4.76 -6.78 6.64
CA SER A 258 3.30 -6.93 6.56
C SER A 258 2.61 -5.72 7.16
N TYR A 259 1.59 -5.19 6.48
CA TYR A 259 0.89 -3.99 6.90
C TYR A 259 -0.63 -4.10 6.71
N ARG A 260 -1.36 -3.32 7.49
CA ARG A 260 -2.81 -3.28 7.51
C ARG A 260 -3.29 -1.84 7.64
N ALA A 261 -4.16 -1.42 6.72
CA ALA A 261 -4.89 -0.16 6.86
C ALA A 261 -6.00 -0.34 7.90
N MET A 262 -6.04 0.56 8.88
CA MET A 262 -6.96 0.53 10.02
C MET A 262 -7.98 1.66 9.89
N ASN A 263 -7.51 2.89 9.64
CA ASN A 263 -8.32 4.08 9.44
C ASN A 263 -7.76 4.92 8.28
N PRO A 264 -8.62 5.64 7.54
CA PRO A 264 -8.18 6.53 6.48
C PRO A 264 -7.39 7.71 7.04
N LEU A 265 -6.24 8.00 6.44
CA LEU A 265 -5.51 9.25 6.63
C LEU A 265 -5.98 10.27 5.59
N VAL A 266 -6.04 11.55 5.95
CA VAL A 266 -6.62 12.61 5.11
C VAL A 266 -5.62 13.73 4.84
N VAL A 267 -5.79 14.41 3.71
CA VAL A 267 -4.97 15.57 3.32
C VAL A 267 -5.09 16.73 4.30
N GLY A 268 -4.01 17.48 4.47
CA GLY A 268 -3.96 18.72 5.26
C GLY A 268 -3.98 18.50 6.77
N LYS A 269 -3.93 17.25 7.23
CA LYS A 269 -3.84 16.89 8.65
C LYS A 269 -2.48 16.24 8.93
N PRO A 270 -1.80 16.58 10.05
CA PRO A 270 -0.57 15.91 10.43
C PRO A 270 -0.71 14.40 10.51
N VAL A 271 0.31 13.70 10.03
CA VAL A 271 0.50 12.26 10.18
C VAL A 271 1.86 12.04 10.83
N THR A 272 1.89 11.26 11.89
CA THR A 272 3.14 10.86 12.55
C THR A 272 3.36 9.37 12.37
N LEU A 273 4.51 9.02 11.83
CA LEU A 273 4.99 7.66 11.69
C LEU A 273 5.81 7.33 12.94
N HIS A 274 5.58 6.17 13.54
CA HIS A 274 6.27 5.69 14.72
C HIS A 274 6.90 4.33 14.45
N GLY A 275 8.04 4.09 15.08
CA GLY A 275 8.69 2.79 15.11
C GLY A 275 9.00 2.33 16.52
N THR A 276 8.62 1.09 16.80
CA THR A 276 8.81 0.41 18.09
C THR A 276 9.53 -0.91 17.86
N TRP A 277 10.67 -1.07 18.51
CA TRP A 277 11.49 -2.28 18.43
C TRP A 277 10.96 -3.31 19.42
N SER A 278 10.95 -4.59 19.04
CA SER A 278 10.74 -5.67 20.01
C SER A 278 11.94 -5.81 20.95
N ARG A 279 11.70 -6.42 22.12
CA ARG A 279 12.78 -6.90 23.01
C ARG A 279 13.62 -7.90 22.21
N GLY A 280 14.90 -7.58 21.99
CA GLY A 280 15.81 -8.35 21.12
C GLY A 280 16.08 -7.74 19.74
N LYS A 281 15.34 -6.70 19.33
CA LYS A 281 15.51 -5.97 18.05
C LYS A 281 15.41 -6.85 16.79
N GLU A 282 14.71 -7.97 16.86
CA GLU A 282 14.48 -8.87 15.73
C GLU A 282 13.31 -8.40 14.85
N THR A 283 12.41 -7.61 15.43
CA THR A 283 11.22 -7.08 14.76
C THR A 283 11.00 -5.61 15.09
N VAL A 284 10.40 -4.90 14.15
CA VAL A 284 9.94 -3.51 14.34
C VAL A 284 8.46 -3.46 14.02
N ARG A 285 7.68 -2.93 14.96
CA ARG A 285 6.32 -2.46 14.68
C ARG A 285 6.39 -1.02 14.22
N LEU A 286 5.71 -0.73 13.12
CA LEU A 286 5.59 0.60 12.54
C LEU A 286 4.11 1.00 12.57
N THR A 287 3.83 2.25 12.92
CA THR A 287 2.45 2.75 12.98
C THR A 287 2.39 4.16 12.38
N ALA A 288 1.47 4.37 11.44
CA ALA A 288 1.09 5.70 10.98
C ALA A 288 -0.12 6.15 11.80
N VAL A 289 0.00 7.31 12.44
CA VAL A 289 -0.97 7.86 13.39
C VAL A 289 -1.49 9.18 12.86
N ASP A 290 -2.81 9.38 12.91
CA ASP A 290 -3.43 10.63 12.49
C ASP A 290 -3.30 11.75 13.55
N HIS A 291 -3.71 12.96 13.18
CA HIS A 291 -3.75 14.13 14.06
C HIS A 291 -4.58 13.98 15.34
N LEU A 292 -5.39 12.92 15.49
CA LEU A 292 -6.18 12.61 16.69
C LEU A 292 -5.55 11.50 17.53
N GLY A 293 -4.36 11.01 17.17
CA GLY A 293 -3.70 9.90 17.84
C GLY A 293 -4.25 8.52 17.44
N GLN A 294 -5.10 8.43 16.42
CA GLN A 294 -5.68 7.15 15.96
C GLN A 294 -4.76 6.45 14.97
N GLU A 295 -4.64 5.14 15.09
CA GLU A 295 -3.84 4.34 14.16
C GLU A 295 -4.49 4.32 12.77
N GLY A 296 -3.84 4.92 11.78
CA GLY A 296 -4.24 4.86 10.37
C GLY A 296 -3.76 3.57 9.69
N MET A 297 -2.50 3.21 9.89
CA MET A 297 -1.92 1.97 9.35
C MET A 297 -0.92 1.39 10.33
N THR A 298 -0.92 0.08 10.51
CA THR A 298 0.10 -0.65 11.27
C THR A 298 0.89 -1.56 10.34
N ALA A 299 2.15 -1.80 10.68
CA ALA A 299 2.99 -2.76 9.99
C ALA A 299 3.98 -3.44 10.95
N ASP A 300 4.37 -4.66 10.60
CA ASP A 300 5.42 -5.40 11.28
C ASP A 300 6.52 -5.74 10.25
N VAL A 301 7.76 -5.43 10.61
CA VAL A 301 8.98 -5.76 9.86
C VAL A 301 9.73 -6.82 10.65
N ARG A 302 10.22 -7.86 9.97
CA ARG A 302 11.15 -8.84 10.53
C ARG A 302 12.44 -8.82 9.74
N PHE A 303 13.56 -8.94 10.44
CA PHE A 303 14.88 -9.06 9.82
C PHE A 303 15.27 -10.52 9.63
N GLU A 304 16.24 -10.77 8.76
CA GLU A 304 16.94 -12.06 8.73
C GLU A 304 17.79 -12.20 10.00
N PRO A 305 17.98 -13.42 10.52
CA PRO A 305 18.93 -13.66 11.60
C PRO A 305 20.31 -13.15 11.19
N ARG A 306 21.03 -12.49 12.11
CA ARG A 306 22.43 -12.16 11.85
C ARG A 306 23.21 -13.47 11.68
N PRO A 307 24.11 -13.57 10.68
CA PRO A 307 25.00 -14.72 10.59
C PRO A 307 25.76 -14.88 11.91
N SER A 308 25.67 -16.06 12.51
CA SER A 308 26.46 -16.42 13.69
C SER A 308 27.94 -16.45 13.30
N GLY A 309 28.71 -15.44 13.67
CA GLY A 309 30.17 -15.45 13.47
C GLY A 309 30.90 -14.11 13.34
N ILE A 310 30.24 -12.97 13.52
CA ILE A 310 30.95 -11.67 13.60
C ILE A 310 30.54 -11.00 14.90
N GLU A 311 31.32 -11.25 15.95
CA GLU A 311 31.34 -10.41 17.16
C GLU A 311 31.80 -9.00 16.76
N GLN A 312 31.23 -8.00 17.45
CA GLN A 312 31.48 -6.57 17.23
C GLN A 312 32.91 -6.17 17.59
#